data_AF-A0A0L7L3M1-F1
#
_entry.id   AF-A0A0L7L3M1-F1
#
_cell.length_a   1.000
_cell.length_b   1.000
_cell.length_c   1.000
_cell.angle_alpha   90.00
_cell.angle_beta   90.00
_cell.angle_gamma   90.00
#
_symmetry.space_group_name_H-M   'P 1'
#
loop_
_entity.id
_entity.type
_entity.pdbx_description
1 polymer ?
#
loop_
_entity_poly.entity_id
_entity_poly.type
_entity_poly.pdbx_seq_one_letter_code
_entity_poly.pdbx_strand_id
1 'polypeptide(L)'
;MFLKRDIFKAISFRNPVTLPLSYWILVCLRFLFTILPQQGYIHPDEFFQNVEVIAVARTWEFHPKFPIRNIFVPKIILGPPLYVIHFANPFTKLYLNIDLKTPYYLLVIPRVFICLLSLINDYCLYKICVLYGQNFRTRLTVFASSYVVLVYCCRSFSNAFEMVFFSVLLLLVAECMMKSDKLIYHEEFLKDKYQKATTALEKVKLFKLQTHLPLHSLNHVMVISATVVIGIFNRPTFVGFAFPPVFFWLQRGLGSKVIGFMDFHYRIIMFILCGIPPALSLIAIDSSYYGYLTMVEVQSLKVSWDNWVVTPLNFVRYNLDRGNLSQHGLHPWWLHLAVNVPLLFILGKYSQLPKIQSITGLMMFSLVVPIAVLSLFPHQEARFIIPVLIPLVYLYGNRLHPNEADNPNMRKFKNILNFLWYTLNFLLTIFFGFVHQGGIYPFANSLHHEIKSTYGVQTHVITTHSYSIPSFLLQLESTSQMWRDRKTGHKYKLAPATFLHRYGSLPMADLFTKVDEELSNAEELLHKHKKQYRLYIASPCSLEEKIRAAAHKYKYFDLIEERSYYPHFCTEAFPKFPSNHDQLCKEDNLLRKNESLAIDLNMLQRISCFLKRFCLRIYRVKALEYK
;
A
#
# COMPACT_ATOMS: atom_id res chain seq x y z
N MET A 1 -32.35 -28.42 -38.49
CA MET A 1 -30.96 -28.29 -39.00
C MET A 1 -30.48 -26.82 -39.19
N PHE A 2 -31.34 -25.80 -39.00
CA PHE A 2 -31.00 -24.38 -39.22
C PHE A 2 -30.48 -23.58 -38.00
N LEU A 3 -30.18 -24.21 -36.87
CA LEU A 3 -29.81 -23.51 -35.62
C LEU A 3 -28.33 -23.59 -35.23
N LYS A 4 -27.45 -24.13 -36.08
CA LYS A 4 -26.07 -24.44 -35.70
C LYS A 4 -24.96 -23.56 -36.29
N ARG A 5 -25.22 -22.64 -37.24
CA ARG A 5 -24.14 -21.89 -37.90
C ARG A 5 -23.98 -20.43 -37.47
N ASP A 6 -25.04 -19.70 -37.15
CA ASP A 6 -24.91 -18.25 -36.89
C ASP A 6 -24.71 -17.87 -35.42
N ILE A 7 -25.22 -18.67 -34.47
CA ILE A 7 -24.93 -18.47 -33.02
C ILE A 7 -23.45 -18.74 -32.72
N PHE A 8 -22.84 -19.72 -33.40
CA PHE A 8 -21.42 -20.04 -33.23
C PHE A 8 -20.49 -19.14 -34.06
N LYS A 9 -20.96 -18.49 -35.13
CA LYS A 9 -20.21 -17.40 -35.78
C LYS A 9 -20.09 -16.15 -34.89
N ALA A 10 -21.07 -15.89 -34.03
CA ALA A 10 -20.94 -14.87 -32.97
C ALA A 10 -19.95 -15.26 -31.86
N ILE A 11 -19.57 -16.55 -31.81
CA ILE A 11 -18.53 -17.13 -30.94
C ILE A 11 -17.25 -17.40 -31.78
N SER A 12 -17.12 -16.79 -32.96
CA SER A 12 -15.81 -16.57 -33.56
C SER A 12 -15.00 -15.79 -32.53
N PHE A 13 -13.96 -16.44 -32.00
CA PHE A 13 -12.98 -15.82 -31.14
C PHE A 13 -12.55 -14.50 -31.80
N ARG A 14 -13.02 -13.37 -31.26
CA ARG A 14 -12.47 -12.06 -31.60
C ARG A 14 -10.96 -12.24 -31.49
N ASN A 15 -10.24 -11.97 -32.57
CA ASN A 15 -8.78 -11.89 -32.58
C ASN A 15 -8.32 -11.20 -31.28
N PRO A 16 -7.26 -11.69 -30.60
CA PRO A 16 -6.77 -11.04 -29.40
C PRO A 16 -6.52 -9.57 -29.75
N VAL A 17 -7.35 -8.68 -29.23
CA VAL A 17 -7.25 -7.26 -29.57
C VAL A 17 -5.93 -6.79 -28.99
N THR A 18 -5.02 -6.39 -29.85
CA THR A 18 -3.69 -5.98 -29.44
C THR A 18 -3.79 -4.79 -28.50
N LEU A 19 -3.16 -4.93 -27.33
CA LEU A 19 -3.02 -3.84 -26.37
C LEU A 19 -2.11 -2.76 -26.98
N PRO A 20 -2.35 -1.46 -26.67
CA PRO A 20 -1.57 -0.38 -27.25
C PRO A 20 -0.11 -0.47 -26.79
N LEU A 21 0.84 -0.16 -27.69
CA LEU A 21 2.28 -0.15 -27.36
C LEU A 21 2.59 0.74 -26.15
N SER A 22 1.90 1.89 -26.04
CA SER A 22 2.04 2.83 -24.91
C SER A 22 1.72 2.18 -23.56
N TYR A 23 0.76 1.25 -23.50
CA TYR A 23 0.47 0.51 -22.29
C TYR A 23 1.63 -0.41 -21.90
N TRP A 24 2.20 -1.15 -22.87
CA TRP A 24 3.34 -2.03 -22.60
C TRP A 24 4.58 -1.24 -22.16
N ILE A 25 4.83 -0.07 -22.76
CA ILE A 25 5.91 0.83 -22.32
C ILE A 25 5.71 1.23 -20.84
N LEU A 26 4.49 1.60 -20.45
CA LEU A 26 4.18 1.98 -19.07
C LEU A 26 4.31 0.79 -18.09
N VAL A 27 3.94 -0.41 -18.51
CA VAL A 27 4.17 -1.64 -17.72
C VAL A 27 5.67 -1.90 -17.56
N CYS A 28 6.46 -1.83 -18.64
CA CYS A 28 7.91 -1.98 -18.55
C CYS A 28 8.53 -0.92 -17.63
N LEU A 29 8.08 0.32 -17.72
CA LEU A 29 8.51 1.41 -16.84
C LEU A 29 8.12 1.16 -15.38
N ARG A 30 6.94 0.59 -15.11
CA ARG A 30 6.51 0.15 -13.77
C ARG A 30 7.47 -0.86 -13.16
N PHE A 31 7.87 -1.88 -13.93
CA PHE A 31 8.85 -2.88 -13.47
C PHE A 31 10.26 -2.30 -13.35
N LEU A 32 10.69 -1.47 -14.29
CA LEU A 32 11.99 -0.80 -14.25
C LEU A 32 12.12 0.06 -12.99
N PHE A 33 11.10 0.84 -12.66
CA PHE A 33 11.06 1.62 -11.42
C PHE A 33 10.94 0.76 -10.17
N THR A 34 10.48 -0.48 -10.26
CA THR A 34 10.45 -1.37 -9.08
C THR A 34 11.84 -1.97 -8.84
N ILE A 35 12.59 -2.27 -9.90
CA ILE A 35 13.95 -2.80 -9.86
C ILE A 35 14.94 -1.70 -9.45
N LEU A 36 14.83 -0.51 -10.03
CA LEU A 36 15.54 0.68 -9.54
C LEU A 36 14.93 1.04 -8.19
N PRO A 37 15.63 0.83 -7.06
CA PRO A 37 15.00 0.84 -5.76
C PRO A 37 14.44 2.25 -5.51
N GLN A 38 13.10 2.38 -5.59
CA GLN A 38 12.38 3.61 -5.27
C GLN A 38 12.72 4.00 -3.82
N GLN A 39 13.70 4.88 -3.66
CA GLN A 39 14.29 5.20 -2.36
C GLN A 39 13.31 5.97 -1.46
N GLY A 40 12.34 6.65 -2.07
CA GLY A 40 11.30 7.38 -1.36
C GLY A 40 10.54 6.47 -0.41
N TYR A 41 10.37 6.91 0.83
CA TYR A 41 9.68 6.17 1.88
C TYR A 41 8.39 6.88 2.22
N ILE A 42 7.28 6.37 1.67
CA ILE A 42 5.98 7.08 1.68
C ILE A 42 5.35 7.10 3.07
N HIS A 43 5.33 5.97 3.75
CA HIS A 43 4.72 5.84 5.08
C HIS A 43 5.25 4.58 5.80
N PRO A 44 5.48 4.61 7.12
CA PRO A 44 5.97 3.47 7.90
C PRO A 44 5.23 2.15 7.72
N ASP A 45 3.90 2.19 7.61
CA ASP A 45 3.05 1.04 7.34
C ASP A 45 3.42 0.22 6.10
N GLU A 46 4.17 0.76 5.13
CA GLU A 46 4.73 -0.02 4.02
C GLU A 46 5.47 -1.27 4.54
N PHE A 47 6.17 -1.13 5.67
CA PHE A 47 6.97 -2.19 6.27
C PHE A 47 6.32 -2.73 7.55
N PHE A 48 5.80 -1.84 8.42
CA PHE A 48 5.33 -2.20 9.76
C PHE A 48 4.04 -3.02 9.80
N GLN A 49 3.20 -2.94 8.77
CA GLN A 49 1.99 -3.78 8.69
C GLN A 49 2.24 -5.11 7.95
N ASN A 50 3.45 -5.30 7.43
CA ASN A 50 3.70 -6.28 6.37
C ASN A 50 5.07 -6.96 6.55
N VAL A 51 6.10 -6.54 5.81
CA VAL A 51 7.40 -7.24 5.71
C VAL A 51 8.07 -7.40 7.08
N GLU A 52 8.00 -6.37 7.94
CA GLU A 52 8.66 -6.36 9.25
C GLU A 52 8.11 -7.45 10.19
N VAL A 53 6.79 -7.66 10.15
CA VAL A 53 6.07 -8.64 10.99
C VAL A 53 6.44 -10.08 10.62
N ILE A 54 6.76 -10.31 9.35
CA ILE A 54 7.13 -11.63 8.83
C ILE A 54 8.63 -11.90 9.04
N ALA A 55 9.47 -10.88 8.86
CA ALA A 55 10.92 -11.06 8.80
C ALA A 55 11.63 -10.89 10.16
N VAL A 56 11.13 -10.06 11.08
CA VAL A 56 11.87 -9.70 12.31
C VAL A 56 11.02 -9.87 13.56
N ALA A 57 10.10 -8.94 13.80
CA ALA A 57 9.42 -8.81 15.08
C ALA A 57 7.99 -8.30 14.89
N ARG A 58 7.11 -8.70 15.82
CA ARG A 58 5.73 -8.23 15.87
C ARG A 58 5.72 -6.73 16.13
N THR A 59 5.04 -5.99 15.27
CA THR A 59 4.77 -4.57 15.49
C THR A 59 3.60 -4.39 16.45
N TRP A 60 3.33 -3.16 16.87
CA TRP A 60 2.30 -2.86 17.85
C TRP A 60 0.89 -3.31 17.39
N GLU A 61 0.60 -3.30 16.08
CA GLU A 61 -0.68 -3.77 15.54
C GLU A 61 -0.86 -5.30 15.62
N PHE A 62 0.26 -6.02 15.73
CA PHE A 62 0.33 -7.48 15.87
C PHE A 62 0.72 -7.88 17.30
N HIS A 63 0.44 -7.03 18.28
CA HIS A 63 0.77 -7.31 19.66
C HIS A 63 -0.21 -8.35 20.25
N PRO A 64 0.26 -9.44 20.91
CA PRO A 64 -0.61 -10.49 21.43
C PRO A 64 -1.65 -10.01 22.43
N LYS A 65 -1.35 -8.99 23.25
CA LYS A 65 -2.29 -8.47 24.25
C LYS A 65 -3.57 -7.87 23.64
N PHE A 66 -3.47 -7.27 22.46
CA PHE A 66 -4.61 -6.65 21.80
C PHE A 66 -4.43 -6.71 20.27
N PRO A 67 -4.69 -7.88 19.67
CA PRO A 67 -4.44 -8.11 18.26
C PRO A 67 -5.49 -7.41 17.39
N ILE A 68 -5.05 -6.47 16.55
CA ILE A 68 -5.95 -5.67 15.70
C ILE A 68 -5.78 -5.97 14.20
N ARG A 69 -4.78 -6.76 13.80
CA ARG A 69 -4.52 -7.10 12.40
C ARG A 69 -4.51 -8.59 12.14
N ASN A 70 -4.98 -8.96 10.96
CA ASN A 70 -4.89 -10.31 10.45
C ASN A 70 -3.50 -10.61 9.88
N ILE A 71 -2.94 -11.78 10.20
CA ILE A 71 -1.62 -12.20 9.68
C ILE A 71 -1.69 -12.91 8.33
N PHE A 72 -2.85 -13.46 7.98
CA PHE A 72 -3.01 -14.33 6.81
C PHE A 72 -2.69 -13.59 5.50
N VAL A 73 -3.23 -12.39 5.31
CA VAL A 73 -3.03 -11.61 4.08
C VAL A 73 -1.56 -11.21 3.87
N PRO A 74 -0.87 -10.58 4.85
CA PRO A 74 0.56 -10.32 4.74
C PRO A 74 1.37 -11.59 4.45
N LYS A 75 1.07 -12.71 5.13
CA LYS A 75 1.83 -13.96 4.98
C LYS A 75 1.65 -14.60 3.61
N ILE A 76 0.46 -14.58 3.02
CA ILE A 76 0.23 -15.12 1.67
C ILE A 76 0.91 -14.28 0.61
N ILE A 77 0.91 -12.95 0.76
CA ILE A 77 1.43 -12.06 -0.27
C ILE A 77 2.96 -11.93 -0.19
N LEU A 78 3.51 -11.82 1.02
CA LEU A 78 4.94 -11.54 1.24
C LEU A 78 5.74 -12.77 1.67
N GLY A 79 5.07 -13.84 2.11
CA GLY A 79 5.73 -15.12 2.40
C GLY A 79 6.44 -15.71 1.18
N PRO A 80 5.80 -15.84 0.00
CA PRO A 80 6.43 -16.39 -1.19
C PRO A 80 7.74 -15.69 -1.61
N PRO A 81 7.81 -14.36 -1.78
CA PRO A 81 9.07 -13.71 -2.16
C PRO A 81 10.16 -13.87 -1.10
N LEU A 82 9.83 -13.83 0.19
CA LEU A 82 10.81 -14.03 1.27
C LEU A 82 11.31 -15.48 1.35
N TYR A 83 10.43 -16.46 1.10
CA TYR A 83 10.82 -17.86 1.03
C TYR A 83 11.73 -18.14 -0.17
N VAL A 84 11.44 -17.53 -1.33
CA VAL A 84 12.32 -17.60 -2.51
C VAL A 84 13.71 -17.07 -2.19
N ILE A 85 13.82 -15.92 -1.51
CA ILE A 85 15.12 -15.40 -1.05
C ILE A 85 15.82 -16.42 -0.17
N HIS A 86 15.13 -16.96 0.84
CA HIS A 86 15.73 -17.90 1.79
C HIS A 86 16.24 -19.17 1.11
N PHE A 87 15.44 -19.75 0.22
CA PHE A 87 15.74 -21.00 -0.48
C PHE A 87 16.81 -20.82 -1.56
N ALA A 88 16.75 -19.73 -2.34
CA ALA A 88 17.68 -19.49 -3.45
C ALA A 88 19.06 -19.00 -2.99
N ASN A 89 19.14 -18.32 -1.84
CA ASN A 89 20.39 -17.71 -1.36
C ASN A 89 21.62 -18.63 -1.32
N PRO A 90 21.57 -19.87 -0.79
CA PRO A 90 22.74 -20.76 -0.79
C PRO A 90 23.22 -21.08 -2.22
N PHE A 91 22.30 -21.26 -3.17
CA PHE A 91 22.64 -21.57 -4.56
C PHE A 91 23.21 -20.37 -5.29
N THR A 92 22.57 -19.19 -5.17
CA THR A 92 23.07 -17.97 -5.81
C THR A 92 24.42 -17.54 -5.26
N LYS A 93 24.64 -17.72 -3.96
CA LYS A 93 25.93 -17.41 -3.32
C LYS A 93 27.03 -18.36 -3.79
N LEU A 94 26.73 -19.64 -3.98
CA LEU A 94 27.70 -20.64 -4.42
C LEU A 94 28.03 -20.52 -5.91
N TYR A 95 27.02 -20.41 -6.78
CA TYR A 95 27.21 -20.46 -8.24
C TYR A 95 27.43 -19.10 -8.90
N LEU A 96 26.82 -18.03 -8.36
CA LEU A 96 26.84 -16.69 -8.97
C LEU A 96 27.60 -15.66 -8.12
N ASN A 97 28.05 -16.03 -6.92
CA ASN A 97 28.65 -15.11 -5.94
C ASN A 97 27.74 -13.91 -5.58
N ILE A 98 26.41 -14.12 -5.61
CA ILE A 98 25.40 -13.10 -5.28
C ILE A 98 24.73 -13.48 -3.96
N ASP A 99 24.84 -12.59 -2.95
CA ASP A 99 24.12 -12.71 -1.69
C ASP A 99 22.75 -12.03 -1.79
N LEU A 100 21.68 -12.84 -1.78
CA LEU A 100 20.30 -12.37 -1.80
C LEU A 100 19.86 -11.81 -0.44
N LYS A 101 20.61 -12.08 0.63
CA LYS A 101 20.40 -11.47 1.95
C LYS A 101 21.12 -10.12 2.02
N THR A 102 20.81 -9.21 1.11
CA THR A 102 21.22 -7.81 1.20
C THR A 102 19.99 -6.90 1.30
N PRO A 103 20.11 -5.67 1.83
CA PRO A 103 19.00 -4.74 1.96
C PRO A 103 18.29 -4.48 0.61
N TYR A 104 19.05 -4.47 -0.48
CA TYR A 104 18.54 -4.32 -1.84
C TYR A 104 17.56 -5.43 -2.23
N TYR A 105 17.97 -6.70 -2.18
CA TYR A 105 17.12 -7.81 -2.61
C TYR A 105 15.94 -8.04 -1.67
N LEU A 106 16.13 -7.82 -0.36
CA LEU A 106 15.04 -7.88 0.63
C LEU A 106 13.95 -6.82 0.39
N LEU A 107 14.30 -5.69 -0.22
CA LEU A 107 13.33 -4.67 -0.61
C LEU A 107 12.73 -4.93 -1.99
N VAL A 108 13.58 -5.18 -3.00
CA VAL A 108 13.18 -5.23 -4.41
C VAL A 108 12.39 -6.48 -4.75
N ILE A 109 12.77 -7.67 -4.27
CA ILE A 109 12.08 -8.91 -4.65
C ILE A 109 10.61 -8.92 -4.19
N PRO A 110 10.29 -8.57 -2.92
CA PRO A 110 8.89 -8.42 -2.51
C PRO A 110 8.12 -7.37 -3.32
N ARG A 111 8.75 -6.22 -3.62
CA ARG A 111 8.12 -5.18 -4.45
C ARG A 111 7.86 -5.65 -5.89
N VAL A 112 8.77 -6.40 -6.51
CA VAL A 112 8.57 -7.00 -7.84
C VAL A 112 7.40 -7.98 -7.81
N PHE A 113 7.29 -8.81 -6.77
CA PHE A 113 6.15 -9.71 -6.60
C PHE A 113 4.83 -8.95 -6.47
N ILE A 114 4.80 -7.86 -5.71
CA ILE A 114 3.61 -7.00 -5.58
C ILE A 114 3.31 -6.28 -6.91
N CYS A 115 4.34 -5.83 -7.63
CA CYS A 115 4.19 -5.26 -8.96
C CYS A 115 3.56 -6.26 -9.94
N LEU A 116 3.88 -7.56 -9.87
CA LEU A 116 3.19 -8.61 -10.62
C LEU A 116 1.71 -8.71 -10.22
N LEU A 117 1.41 -8.71 -8.91
CA LEU A 117 0.03 -8.71 -8.42
C LEU A 117 -0.74 -7.46 -8.87
N SER A 118 -0.07 -6.31 -9.04
CA SER A 118 -0.71 -5.07 -9.50
C SER A 118 -1.37 -5.22 -10.88
N LEU A 119 -0.85 -6.11 -11.74
CA LEU A 119 -1.41 -6.39 -13.07
C LEU A 119 -2.82 -7.02 -13.02
N ILE A 120 -3.23 -7.57 -11.87
CA ILE A 120 -4.61 -8.02 -11.66
C ILE A 120 -5.57 -6.84 -11.81
N ASN A 121 -5.20 -5.66 -11.35
CA ASN A 121 -6.01 -4.45 -11.50
C ASN A 121 -6.17 -4.06 -12.98
N ASP A 122 -5.07 -4.05 -13.74
CA ASP A 122 -5.08 -3.78 -15.17
C ASP A 122 -5.97 -4.80 -15.92
N TYR A 123 -5.85 -6.09 -15.58
CA TYR A 123 -6.69 -7.14 -16.15
C TYR A 123 -8.17 -6.96 -15.83
N CYS A 124 -8.51 -6.64 -14.57
CA CYS A 124 -9.89 -6.41 -14.17
C CYS A 124 -10.49 -5.22 -14.92
N LEU A 125 -9.77 -4.10 -15.00
CA LEU A 125 -10.21 -2.92 -15.76
C LEU A 125 -10.40 -3.24 -17.25
N TYR A 126 -9.44 -3.95 -17.86
CA TYR A 126 -9.53 -4.41 -19.25
C TYR A 126 -10.78 -5.26 -19.49
N LYS A 127 -11.00 -6.28 -18.66
CA LYS A 127 -12.13 -7.21 -18.80
C LYS A 127 -13.47 -6.51 -18.64
N ILE A 128 -13.62 -5.65 -17.63
CA ILE A 128 -14.86 -4.88 -17.44
C ILE A 128 -15.12 -3.98 -18.65
N CYS A 129 -14.09 -3.37 -19.23
CA CYS A 129 -14.26 -2.56 -20.43
C CYS A 129 -14.70 -3.40 -21.64
N VAL A 130 -14.09 -4.57 -21.86
CA VAL A 130 -14.47 -5.48 -22.94
C VAL A 130 -15.89 -5.99 -22.79
N LEU A 131 -16.29 -6.36 -21.58
CA LEU A 131 -17.64 -6.87 -21.27
C LEU A 131 -18.75 -5.88 -21.63
N TYR A 132 -18.50 -4.58 -21.40
CA TYR A 132 -19.48 -3.51 -21.63
C TYR A 132 -19.22 -2.70 -22.90
N GLY A 133 -18.36 -3.17 -23.81
CA GLY A 133 -18.09 -2.53 -25.10
C GLY A 133 -17.45 -1.14 -24.98
N GLN A 134 -16.71 -0.90 -23.90
CA GLN A 134 -16.10 0.37 -23.55
C GLN A 134 -14.66 0.46 -24.10
N ASN A 135 -14.22 1.66 -24.53
CA ASN A 135 -12.82 1.88 -24.96
C ASN A 135 -11.82 1.57 -23.83
N PHE A 136 -11.19 0.39 -23.89
CA PHE A 136 -10.21 -0.06 -22.91
C PHE A 136 -8.82 0.55 -23.14
N ARG A 137 -8.46 0.93 -24.37
CA ARG A 137 -7.11 1.41 -24.71
C ARG A 137 -6.76 2.70 -23.96
N THR A 138 -7.67 3.66 -24.02
CA THR A 138 -7.54 4.95 -23.33
C THR A 138 -7.57 4.78 -21.81
N ARG A 139 -8.46 3.94 -21.29
CA ARG A 139 -8.59 3.72 -19.85
C ARG A 139 -7.37 3.00 -19.26
N LEU A 140 -6.83 1.99 -19.94
CA LEU A 140 -5.63 1.28 -19.50
C LEU A 140 -4.39 2.17 -19.54
N THR A 141 -4.24 3.02 -20.56
CA THR A 141 -3.11 3.95 -20.64
C THR A 141 -3.16 5.00 -19.54
N VAL A 142 -4.34 5.59 -19.28
CA VAL A 142 -4.55 6.49 -18.14
C VAL A 142 -4.24 5.79 -16.82
N PHE A 143 -4.79 4.59 -16.60
CA PHE A 143 -4.55 3.81 -15.39
C PHE A 143 -3.06 3.53 -15.17
N ALA A 144 -2.38 2.97 -16.17
CA ALA A 144 -0.98 2.60 -16.09
C ALA A 144 -0.03 3.80 -15.95
N SER A 145 -0.44 4.99 -16.41
CA SER A 145 0.33 6.24 -16.26
C SER A 145 0.16 6.93 -14.91
N SER A 146 -0.74 6.44 -14.05
CA SER A 146 -0.97 7.05 -12.74
C SER A 146 0.20 6.78 -11.78
N TYR A 147 0.66 7.82 -11.05
CA TYR A 147 1.71 7.67 -10.03
C TYR A 147 1.31 6.68 -8.93
N VAL A 148 0.00 6.56 -8.66
CA VAL A 148 -0.55 5.59 -7.70
C VAL A 148 -0.21 4.17 -8.16
N VAL A 149 -0.37 3.90 -9.44
CA VAL A 149 -0.08 2.58 -10.02
C VAL A 149 1.42 2.34 -10.15
N LEU A 150 2.20 3.36 -10.51
CA LEU A 150 3.66 3.27 -10.66
C LEU A 150 4.42 3.18 -9.32
N VAL A 151 3.83 3.68 -8.23
CA VAL A 151 4.50 3.77 -6.93
C VAL A 151 3.75 3.00 -5.85
N TYR A 152 2.50 3.36 -5.54
CA TYR A 152 1.76 2.76 -4.42
C TYR A 152 1.39 1.29 -4.67
N CYS A 153 0.91 0.95 -5.87
CA CYS A 153 0.51 -0.41 -6.21
C CYS A 153 1.69 -1.39 -6.36
N CYS A 154 2.93 -0.89 -6.40
CA CYS A 154 4.16 -1.69 -6.46
C CYS A 154 4.79 -1.90 -5.08
N ARG A 155 4.18 -1.36 -4.02
CA ARG A 155 4.70 -1.38 -2.64
C ARG A 155 3.81 -2.20 -1.73
N SER A 156 4.37 -2.63 -0.60
CA SER A 156 3.69 -3.46 0.40
C SER A 156 2.73 -2.66 1.27
N PHE A 157 1.80 -1.92 0.65
CA PHE A 157 0.69 -1.29 1.36
C PHE A 157 -0.50 -2.25 1.40
N SER A 158 -1.08 -2.42 2.60
CA SER A 158 -2.36 -3.11 2.76
C SER A 158 -3.49 -2.45 1.94
N ASN A 159 -3.41 -1.14 1.68
CA ASN A 159 -4.31 -0.41 0.78
C ASN A 159 -4.19 -0.86 -0.70
N ALA A 160 -2.98 -1.24 -1.15
CA ALA A 160 -2.79 -1.79 -2.49
C ALA A 160 -3.46 -3.17 -2.61
N PHE A 161 -3.47 -3.96 -1.53
CA PHE A 161 -4.18 -5.23 -1.48
C PHE A 161 -5.70 -5.03 -1.48
N GLU A 162 -6.23 -4.03 -0.74
CA GLU A 162 -7.64 -3.63 -0.83
C GLU A 162 -8.03 -3.28 -2.27
N MET A 163 -7.17 -2.57 -3.01
CA MET A 163 -7.42 -2.25 -4.42
C MET A 163 -7.54 -3.50 -5.29
N VAL A 164 -6.67 -4.50 -5.10
CA VAL A 164 -6.74 -5.79 -5.82
C VAL A 164 -8.03 -6.54 -5.49
N PHE A 165 -8.40 -6.64 -4.21
CA PHE A 165 -9.65 -7.30 -3.82
C PHE A 165 -10.88 -6.56 -4.37
N PHE A 166 -10.84 -5.23 -4.36
CA PHE A 166 -11.90 -4.40 -4.91
C PHE A 166 -12.01 -4.54 -6.44
N SER A 167 -10.89 -4.59 -7.16
CA SER A 167 -10.88 -4.78 -8.62
C SER A 167 -11.50 -6.11 -9.03
N VAL A 168 -11.13 -7.18 -8.31
CA VAL A 168 -11.65 -8.53 -8.52
C VAL A 168 -13.14 -8.57 -8.20
N LEU A 169 -13.56 -7.96 -7.08
CA LEU A 169 -14.96 -7.87 -6.70
C LEU A 169 -15.80 -7.14 -7.76
N LEU A 170 -15.31 -6.00 -8.27
CA LEU A 170 -15.96 -5.26 -9.35
C LEU A 170 -16.09 -6.09 -10.62
N LEU A 171 -15.05 -6.84 -11.01
CA LEU A 171 -15.10 -7.71 -12.18
C LEU A 171 -16.13 -8.83 -12.02
N LEU A 172 -16.11 -9.54 -10.89
CA LEU A 172 -17.04 -10.64 -10.62
C LEU A 172 -18.50 -10.17 -10.62
N VAL A 173 -18.77 -9.01 -10.02
CA VAL A 173 -20.11 -8.41 -10.00
C VAL A 173 -20.52 -7.94 -11.40
N ALA A 174 -19.61 -7.33 -12.16
CA ALA A 174 -19.86 -6.90 -13.53
C ALA A 174 -20.18 -8.07 -14.49
N GLU A 175 -19.45 -9.19 -14.39
CA GLU A 175 -19.75 -10.42 -15.12
C GLU A 175 -21.11 -11.00 -14.74
N CYS A 176 -21.39 -11.01 -13.44
CA CYS A 176 -22.67 -11.40 -12.90
C CYS A 176 -23.82 -10.56 -13.48
N MET A 177 -23.72 -9.23 -13.42
CA MET A 177 -24.71 -8.29 -13.98
C MET A 177 -24.97 -8.58 -15.45
N MET A 178 -23.92 -8.56 -16.29
CA MET A 178 -24.03 -8.82 -17.73
C MET A 178 -24.68 -10.18 -18.05
N LYS A 179 -24.32 -11.24 -17.33
CA LYS A 179 -24.88 -12.58 -17.55
C LYS A 179 -26.36 -12.65 -17.16
N SER A 180 -26.75 -12.06 -16.03
CA SER A 180 -28.16 -12.06 -15.63
C SER A 180 -29.00 -11.17 -16.51
N ASP A 181 -28.54 -9.97 -16.89
CA ASP A 181 -29.32 -9.08 -17.76
C ASP A 181 -29.67 -9.78 -19.08
N LYS A 182 -28.71 -10.52 -19.67
CA LYS A 182 -28.96 -11.34 -20.86
C LYS A 182 -29.97 -12.45 -20.58
N LEU A 183 -29.82 -13.20 -19.49
CA LEU A 183 -30.68 -14.35 -19.20
C LEU A 183 -32.11 -13.94 -18.83
N ILE A 184 -32.27 -12.88 -18.03
CA ILE A 184 -33.56 -12.29 -17.67
C ILE A 184 -34.30 -11.85 -18.94
N TYR A 185 -33.61 -11.17 -19.86
CA TYR A 185 -34.20 -10.78 -21.13
C TYR A 185 -34.73 -11.98 -21.94
N HIS A 186 -33.94 -13.06 -22.03
CA HIS A 186 -34.38 -14.28 -22.74
C HIS A 186 -35.53 -14.98 -22.01
N GLU A 187 -35.51 -15.01 -20.69
CA GLU A 187 -36.57 -15.63 -19.89
C GLU A 187 -37.89 -14.86 -19.98
N GLU A 188 -37.84 -13.52 -19.90
CA GLU A 188 -39.01 -12.65 -20.13
C GLU A 188 -39.56 -12.85 -21.54
N PHE A 189 -38.69 -12.88 -22.55
CA PHE A 189 -39.09 -13.11 -23.94
C PHE A 189 -39.76 -14.48 -24.14
N LEU A 190 -39.21 -15.54 -23.56
CA LEU A 190 -39.78 -16.88 -23.63
C LEU A 190 -41.11 -16.97 -22.87
N LYS A 191 -41.21 -16.33 -21.70
CA LYS A 191 -42.44 -16.27 -20.89
C LYS A 191 -43.56 -15.54 -21.61
N ASP A 192 -43.26 -14.38 -22.21
CA ASP A 192 -44.24 -13.61 -22.99
C ASP A 192 -44.66 -14.40 -24.25
N LYS A 193 -43.75 -15.14 -24.91
CA LYS A 193 -44.11 -16.04 -26.03
C LYS A 193 -44.96 -17.23 -25.59
N TYR A 194 -44.64 -17.82 -24.43
CA TYR A 194 -45.39 -18.94 -23.88
C TYR A 194 -46.84 -18.55 -23.56
N GLN A 195 -47.04 -17.35 -23.02
CA GLN A 195 -48.37 -16.80 -22.74
C GLN A 195 -49.18 -16.53 -24.01
N LYS A 196 -48.53 -16.13 -25.11
CA LYS A 196 -49.18 -15.85 -26.41
C LYS A 196 -49.40 -17.09 -27.28
N ALA A 197 -48.75 -18.21 -26.99
CA ALA A 197 -48.85 -19.43 -27.80
C ALA A 197 -50.25 -20.05 -27.68
N THR A 198 -50.88 -20.35 -28.82
CA THR A 198 -52.23 -20.94 -28.88
C THR A 198 -52.18 -22.46 -28.95
N THR A 199 -51.17 -23.05 -29.58
CA THR A 199 -51.05 -24.50 -29.74
C THR A 199 -50.32 -25.18 -28.58
N ALA A 200 -50.78 -26.37 -28.18
CA ALA A 200 -50.16 -27.15 -27.10
C ALA A 200 -48.71 -27.55 -27.45
N LEU A 201 -48.44 -27.88 -28.72
CA LEU A 201 -47.10 -28.22 -29.20
C LEU A 201 -46.11 -27.07 -29.04
N GLU A 202 -46.51 -25.84 -29.36
CA GLU A 202 -45.66 -24.65 -29.17
C GLU A 202 -45.40 -24.36 -27.71
N LYS A 203 -46.41 -24.50 -26.83
CA LYS A 203 -46.23 -24.34 -25.38
C LYS A 203 -45.22 -25.34 -24.83
N VAL A 204 -45.30 -26.61 -25.21
CA VAL A 204 -44.33 -27.65 -24.78
C VAL A 204 -42.93 -27.32 -25.29
N LYS A 205 -42.79 -26.87 -26.54
CA LYS A 205 -41.50 -26.48 -27.12
C LYS A 205 -40.88 -25.28 -26.39
N LEU A 206 -41.68 -24.26 -26.08
CA LEU A 206 -41.23 -23.07 -25.34
C LEU A 206 -40.88 -23.39 -23.89
N PHE A 207 -41.66 -24.23 -23.22
CA PHE A 207 -41.35 -24.73 -21.87
C PHE A 207 -40.02 -25.48 -21.85
N LYS A 208 -39.78 -26.36 -22.83
CA LYS A 208 -38.49 -27.06 -22.97
C LYS A 208 -37.32 -26.09 -23.20
N LEU A 209 -37.52 -25.01 -23.96
CA LEU A 209 -36.49 -23.98 -24.12
C LEU A 209 -36.21 -23.22 -22.82
N GLN A 210 -37.25 -22.96 -22.02
CA GLN A 210 -37.10 -22.30 -20.72
C GLN A 210 -36.34 -23.17 -19.72
N THR A 211 -36.59 -24.48 -19.67
CA THR A 211 -35.86 -25.40 -18.76
C THR A 211 -34.39 -25.58 -19.13
N HIS A 212 -34.01 -25.28 -20.38
CA HIS A 212 -32.61 -25.29 -20.82
C HIS A 212 -31.86 -23.98 -20.50
N LEU A 213 -32.50 -22.95 -19.95
CA LEU A 213 -31.82 -21.73 -19.53
C LEU A 213 -30.91 -22.01 -18.32
N PRO A 214 -29.64 -21.56 -18.35
CA PRO A 214 -28.73 -21.79 -17.23
C PRO A 214 -29.08 -20.91 -16.03
N LEU A 215 -28.84 -21.43 -14.83
CA LEU A 215 -28.99 -20.69 -13.58
C LEU A 215 -28.04 -19.47 -13.55
N HIS A 216 -28.54 -18.37 -13.00
CA HIS A 216 -27.77 -17.13 -12.91
C HIS A 216 -27.76 -16.44 -11.55
N SER A 217 -28.70 -16.77 -10.67
CA SER A 217 -28.95 -16.03 -9.43
C SER A 217 -27.74 -16.07 -8.47
N LEU A 218 -27.13 -17.24 -8.28
CA LEU A 218 -26.03 -17.46 -7.32
C LEU A 218 -24.63 -17.54 -7.96
N ASN A 219 -24.47 -17.05 -9.20
CA ASN A 219 -23.15 -17.09 -9.86
C ASN A 219 -22.09 -16.39 -9.01
N HIS A 220 -20.96 -17.07 -8.84
CA HIS A 220 -19.78 -16.60 -8.10
C HIS A 220 -20.01 -16.26 -6.61
N VAL A 221 -21.15 -16.62 -6.00
CA VAL A 221 -21.47 -16.23 -4.61
C VAL A 221 -20.37 -16.60 -3.61
N MET A 222 -19.79 -17.80 -3.71
CA MET A 222 -18.72 -18.26 -2.83
C MET A 222 -17.44 -17.44 -2.96
N VAL A 223 -17.08 -17.05 -4.19
CA VAL A 223 -15.85 -16.28 -4.45
C VAL A 223 -16.05 -14.83 -4.02
N ILE A 224 -17.23 -14.26 -4.28
CA ILE A 224 -17.60 -12.90 -3.86
C ILE A 224 -17.60 -12.84 -2.32
N SER A 225 -18.27 -13.76 -1.63
CA SER A 225 -18.32 -13.79 -0.16
C SER A 225 -16.93 -13.96 0.44
N ALA A 226 -16.11 -14.88 -0.08
CA ALA A 226 -14.74 -15.07 0.38
C ALA A 226 -13.86 -13.83 0.16
N THR A 227 -13.98 -13.17 -1.00
CA THR A 227 -13.23 -11.93 -1.29
C THR A 227 -13.61 -10.81 -0.33
N VAL A 228 -14.90 -10.66 -0.02
CA VAL A 228 -15.38 -9.65 0.94
C VAL A 228 -14.84 -9.93 2.33
N VAL A 229 -14.91 -11.18 2.80
CA VAL A 229 -14.39 -11.56 4.11
C VAL A 229 -12.88 -11.34 4.21
N ILE A 230 -12.10 -11.80 3.23
CA ILE A 230 -10.65 -11.59 3.20
C ILE A 230 -10.30 -10.09 3.18
N GLY A 231 -11.05 -9.29 2.42
CA GLY A 231 -10.87 -7.84 2.38
C GLY A 231 -11.12 -7.17 3.73
N ILE A 232 -12.20 -7.55 4.44
CA ILE A 232 -12.51 -7.02 5.79
C ILE A 232 -11.43 -7.38 6.81
N PHE A 233 -10.89 -8.60 6.75
CA PHE A 233 -9.80 -9.03 7.63
C PHE A 233 -8.46 -8.36 7.31
N ASN A 234 -8.18 -8.06 6.03
CA ASN A 234 -7.04 -7.22 5.67
C ASN A 234 -7.18 -5.82 6.30
N ARG A 235 -8.33 -5.19 6.09
CA ARG A 235 -8.67 -3.86 6.58
C ARG A 235 -10.18 -3.70 6.75
N PRO A 236 -10.70 -3.33 7.95
CA PRO A 236 -12.13 -3.12 8.15
C PRO A 236 -12.74 -1.99 7.29
N THR A 237 -11.91 -1.05 6.81
CA THR A 237 -12.30 -0.03 5.82
C THR A 237 -12.84 -0.63 4.52
N PHE A 238 -12.46 -1.88 4.19
CA PHE A 238 -12.94 -2.59 3.02
C PHE A 238 -14.46 -2.76 2.96
N VAL A 239 -15.16 -2.69 4.10
CA VAL A 239 -16.64 -2.68 4.11
C VAL A 239 -17.21 -1.56 3.23
N GLY A 240 -16.60 -0.38 3.27
CA GLY A 240 -17.02 0.76 2.43
C GLY A 240 -16.84 0.48 0.94
N PHE A 241 -15.77 -0.21 0.55
CA PHE A 241 -15.49 -0.63 -0.83
C PHE A 241 -16.37 -1.80 -1.28
N ALA A 242 -16.62 -2.77 -0.41
CA ALA A 242 -17.40 -3.96 -0.73
C ALA A 242 -18.91 -3.67 -0.85
N PHE A 243 -19.41 -2.66 -0.12
CA PHE A 243 -20.84 -2.38 -0.06
C PHE A 243 -21.47 -2.13 -1.44
N PRO A 244 -20.97 -1.22 -2.31
CA PRO A 244 -21.60 -0.98 -3.59
C PRO A 244 -21.61 -2.19 -4.54
N PRO A 245 -20.50 -2.92 -4.77
CA PRO A 245 -20.53 -4.11 -5.61
C PRO A 245 -21.48 -5.20 -5.08
N VAL A 246 -21.48 -5.46 -3.77
CA VAL A 246 -22.37 -6.45 -3.17
C VAL A 246 -23.83 -6.02 -3.32
N PHE A 247 -24.15 -4.75 -3.07
CA PHE A 247 -25.50 -4.22 -3.26
C PHE A 247 -26.00 -4.42 -4.70
N PHE A 248 -25.17 -4.10 -5.70
CA PHE A 248 -25.51 -4.31 -7.11
C PHE A 248 -25.66 -5.79 -7.48
N TRP A 249 -24.85 -6.67 -6.91
CA TRP A 249 -24.99 -8.12 -7.10
C TRP A 249 -26.31 -8.65 -6.53
N LEU A 250 -26.68 -8.19 -5.34
CA LEU A 250 -27.93 -8.57 -4.68
C LEU A 250 -29.15 -8.11 -5.47
N GLN A 251 -29.22 -6.82 -5.85
CA GLN A 251 -30.40 -6.25 -6.52
C GLN A 251 -30.53 -6.62 -8.01
N ARG A 252 -29.53 -7.25 -8.61
CA ARG A 252 -29.49 -7.53 -10.06
C ARG A 252 -30.75 -8.23 -10.55
N GLY A 253 -31.43 -7.62 -11.51
CA GLY A 253 -32.67 -8.12 -12.08
C GLY A 253 -33.94 -7.86 -11.27
N LEU A 254 -33.84 -7.22 -10.10
CA LEU A 254 -35.01 -6.76 -9.34
C LEU A 254 -35.78 -5.72 -10.18
N GLY A 255 -37.11 -5.90 -10.26
CA GLY A 255 -37.99 -5.09 -11.11
C GLY A 255 -38.28 -5.70 -12.49
N SER A 256 -37.71 -6.87 -12.81
CA SER A 256 -38.11 -7.70 -13.95
C SER A 256 -39.40 -8.48 -13.66
N LYS A 257 -40.08 -8.99 -14.69
CA LYS A 257 -41.27 -9.87 -14.55
C LYS A 257 -40.94 -11.27 -14.01
N VAL A 258 -39.65 -11.58 -13.87
CA VAL A 258 -39.13 -12.92 -13.56
C VAL A 258 -38.60 -12.97 -12.14
N ILE A 259 -37.84 -11.96 -11.71
CA ILE A 259 -37.14 -11.97 -10.41
C ILE A 259 -37.95 -11.18 -9.38
N GLY A 260 -38.35 -11.87 -8.32
CA GLY A 260 -39.07 -11.28 -7.19
C GLY A 260 -38.17 -10.82 -6.05
N PHE A 261 -38.79 -10.28 -5.00
CA PHE A 261 -38.09 -9.96 -3.75
C PHE A 261 -37.57 -11.20 -3.01
N MET A 262 -38.13 -12.39 -3.24
CA MET A 262 -37.65 -13.62 -2.60
C MET A 262 -36.25 -14.02 -3.08
N ASP A 263 -35.94 -13.83 -4.37
CA ASP A 263 -34.59 -14.05 -4.91
C ASP A 263 -33.55 -13.16 -4.23
N PHE A 264 -33.92 -11.91 -3.92
CA PHE A 264 -33.05 -10.98 -3.21
C PHE A 264 -32.70 -11.50 -1.81
N HIS A 265 -33.70 -11.93 -1.02
CA HIS A 265 -33.47 -12.49 0.31
C HIS A 265 -32.67 -13.81 0.25
N TYR A 266 -32.97 -14.68 -0.72
CA TYR A 266 -32.23 -15.91 -0.91
C TYR A 266 -30.75 -15.65 -1.23
N ARG A 267 -30.44 -14.64 -2.06
CA ARG A 267 -29.06 -14.21 -2.32
C ARG A 267 -28.37 -13.69 -1.07
N ILE A 268 -29.05 -12.94 -0.20
CA ILE A 268 -28.49 -12.48 1.08
C ILE A 268 -28.13 -13.67 1.96
N ILE A 269 -29.07 -14.60 2.15
CA ILE A 269 -28.86 -15.78 2.99
C ILE A 269 -27.68 -16.60 2.46
N MET A 270 -27.65 -16.88 1.16
CA MET A 270 -26.56 -17.64 0.55
C MET A 270 -25.23 -16.90 0.61
N PHE A 271 -25.21 -15.58 0.45
CA PHE A 271 -24.00 -14.78 0.60
C PHE A 271 -23.41 -14.88 2.01
N ILE A 272 -24.26 -14.79 3.04
CA ILE A 272 -23.86 -14.95 4.45
C ILE A 272 -23.34 -16.37 4.70
N LEU A 273 -24.09 -17.39 4.29
CA LEU A 273 -23.71 -18.79 4.48
C LEU A 273 -22.37 -19.11 3.82
N CYS A 274 -22.12 -18.60 2.61
CA CYS A 274 -20.84 -18.77 1.94
C CYS A 274 -19.70 -17.91 2.54
N GLY A 275 -20.01 -16.89 3.34
CA GLY A 275 -19.03 -16.05 4.03
C GLY A 275 -18.57 -16.63 5.38
N ILE A 276 -19.36 -17.51 6.00
CA ILE A 276 -19.02 -18.10 7.30
C ILE A 276 -17.73 -18.94 7.25
N PRO A 277 -17.54 -19.90 6.31
CA PRO A 277 -16.32 -20.71 6.26
C PRO A 277 -15.02 -19.90 6.16
N PRO A 278 -14.87 -18.90 5.25
CA PRO A 278 -13.65 -18.10 5.21
C PRO A 278 -13.48 -17.20 6.45
N ALA A 279 -14.56 -16.77 7.11
CA ALA A 279 -14.45 -15.98 8.34
C ALA A 279 -13.91 -16.84 9.49
N LEU A 280 -14.46 -18.05 9.66
CA LEU A 280 -14.02 -18.99 10.68
C LEU A 280 -12.56 -19.41 10.48
N SER A 281 -12.13 -19.63 9.23
CA SER A 281 -10.75 -20.00 8.94
C SER A 281 -9.77 -18.88 9.29
N LEU A 282 -10.10 -17.62 8.97
CA LEU A 282 -9.25 -16.47 9.32
C LEU A 282 -9.19 -16.24 10.83
N ILE A 283 -10.32 -16.38 11.54
CA ILE A 283 -10.37 -16.31 13.00
C ILE A 283 -9.49 -17.40 13.63
N ALA A 284 -9.56 -18.63 13.13
CA ALA A 284 -8.72 -19.73 13.62
C ALA A 284 -7.22 -19.46 13.38
N ILE A 285 -6.86 -18.94 12.21
CA ILE A 285 -5.48 -18.59 11.86
C ILE A 285 -4.94 -17.49 12.78
N ASP A 286 -5.72 -16.42 13.01
CA ASP A 286 -5.31 -15.33 13.90
C ASP A 286 -5.20 -15.82 15.35
N SER A 287 -6.18 -16.57 15.84
CA SER A 287 -6.19 -17.12 17.20
C SER A 287 -4.96 -18.00 17.47
N SER A 288 -4.58 -18.82 16.48
CA SER A 288 -3.36 -19.63 16.55
C SER A 288 -2.09 -18.79 16.49
N TYR A 289 -2.03 -17.78 15.60
CA TYR A 289 -0.86 -16.91 15.47
C TYR A 289 -0.57 -16.11 16.74
N TYR A 290 -1.60 -15.57 17.38
CA TYR A 290 -1.46 -14.78 18.60
C TYR A 290 -1.26 -15.63 19.86
N GLY A 291 -1.39 -16.95 19.76
CA GLY A 291 -1.18 -17.88 20.87
C GLY A 291 -2.37 -18.03 21.81
N TYR A 292 -3.55 -17.57 21.40
CA TYR A 292 -4.81 -17.79 22.13
C TYR A 292 -5.38 -19.19 21.88
N LEU A 293 -5.01 -19.81 20.76
CA LEU A 293 -5.38 -21.18 20.42
C LEU A 293 -4.13 -22.03 20.23
N THR A 294 -3.85 -22.90 21.20
CA THR A 294 -2.74 -23.85 21.09
C THR A 294 -3.18 -25.20 20.55
N MET A 295 -2.27 -25.90 19.85
CA MET A 295 -2.56 -27.23 19.31
C MET A 295 -2.92 -28.25 20.41
N VAL A 296 -2.40 -28.04 21.64
CA VAL A 296 -2.68 -28.88 22.81
C VAL A 296 -4.10 -28.65 23.33
N GLU A 297 -4.58 -27.40 23.38
CA GLU A 297 -5.96 -27.07 23.77
C GLU A 297 -6.98 -27.62 22.77
N VAL A 298 -6.66 -27.55 21.47
CA VAL A 298 -7.49 -28.13 20.41
C VAL A 298 -7.58 -29.65 20.56
N GLN A 299 -6.45 -30.34 20.77
CA GLN A 299 -6.41 -31.78 20.96
C GLN A 299 -7.08 -32.25 22.25
N SER A 300 -7.03 -31.43 23.30
CA SER A 300 -7.67 -31.73 24.59
C SER A 300 -9.13 -31.27 24.67
N LEU A 301 -9.70 -30.71 23.59
CA LEU A 301 -11.07 -30.18 23.50
C LEU A 301 -11.42 -29.15 24.59
N LYS A 302 -10.42 -28.52 25.21
CA LYS A 302 -10.60 -27.47 26.23
C LYS A 302 -10.58 -26.08 25.60
N VAL A 303 -11.43 -25.85 24.60
CA VAL A 303 -11.53 -24.56 23.91
C VAL A 303 -12.64 -23.73 24.55
N SER A 304 -12.28 -22.55 25.07
CA SER A 304 -13.23 -21.58 25.62
C SER A 304 -13.51 -20.43 24.63
N TRP A 305 -14.50 -19.59 24.92
CA TRP A 305 -14.83 -18.43 24.09
C TRP A 305 -13.70 -17.40 24.01
N ASP A 306 -12.87 -17.30 25.05
CA ASP A 306 -11.76 -16.35 25.14
C ASP A 306 -10.56 -16.74 24.25
N ASN A 307 -10.54 -17.97 23.73
CA ASN A 307 -9.49 -18.46 22.83
C ASN A 307 -9.63 -17.89 21.40
N TRP A 308 -10.76 -17.24 21.07
CA TRP A 308 -11.06 -16.80 19.72
C TRP A 308 -10.81 -15.31 19.51
N VAL A 309 -9.90 -14.99 18.60
CA VAL A 309 -9.51 -13.63 18.27
C VAL A 309 -10.21 -13.18 16.98
N VAL A 310 -11.02 -12.12 17.08
CA VAL A 310 -11.66 -11.47 15.93
C VAL A 310 -11.01 -10.11 15.66
N THR A 311 -9.97 -10.12 14.82
CA THR A 311 -9.13 -8.94 14.55
C THR A 311 -9.91 -7.72 14.01
N PRO A 312 -10.90 -7.84 13.10
CA PRO A 312 -11.68 -6.67 12.65
C PRO A 312 -12.46 -5.98 13.77
N LEU A 313 -13.01 -6.75 14.72
CA LEU A 313 -13.75 -6.20 15.85
C LEU A 313 -12.83 -5.47 16.83
N ASN A 314 -11.64 -6.04 17.10
CA ASN A 314 -10.63 -5.38 17.91
C ASN A 314 -10.13 -4.07 17.27
N PHE A 315 -9.96 -4.06 15.94
CA PHE A 315 -9.61 -2.85 15.20
C PHE A 315 -10.67 -1.76 15.34
N VAL A 316 -11.95 -2.10 15.20
CA VAL A 316 -13.05 -1.14 15.40
C VAL A 316 -13.04 -0.62 16.84
N ARG A 317 -12.88 -1.51 17.83
CA ARG A 317 -12.78 -1.12 19.24
C ARG A 317 -11.61 -0.18 19.51
N TYR A 318 -10.45 -0.40 18.89
CA TYR A 318 -9.28 0.47 19.00
C TYR A 318 -9.55 1.88 18.45
N ASN A 319 -10.18 1.95 17.26
CA ASN A 319 -10.43 3.19 16.53
C ASN A 319 -11.71 3.93 16.96
N LEU A 320 -12.48 3.39 17.91
CA LEU A 320 -13.57 4.13 18.56
C LEU A 320 -13.07 5.00 19.71
N ASP A 321 -11.90 4.69 20.28
CA ASP A 321 -11.32 5.45 21.38
C ASP A 321 -10.61 6.71 20.89
N ARG A 322 -11.20 7.87 21.20
CA ARG A 322 -10.69 9.21 20.81
C ARG A 322 -9.26 9.47 21.28
N GLY A 323 -8.83 8.86 22.39
CA GLY A 323 -7.45 8.97 22.87
C GLY A 323 -6.45 8.45 21.85
N ASN A 324 -6.75 7.29 21.25
CA ASN A 324 -5.90 6.66 20.24
C ASN A 324 -5.89 7.45 18.92
N LEU A 325 -7.05 7.96 18.47
CA LEU A 325 -7.10 8.74 17.21
C LEU A 325 -6.29 10.04 17.30
N SER A 326 -6.24 10.68 18.47
CA SER A 326 -5.46 11.91 18.65
C SER A 326 -3.96 11.71 18.38
N GLN A 327 -3.45 10.51 18.63
CA GLN A 327 -2.05 10.14 18.37
C GLN A 327 -1.74 9.98 16.87
N HIS A 328 -2.77 9.73 16.04
CA HIS A 328 -2.64 9.54 14.60
C HIS A 328 -2.97 10.80 13.78
N GLY A 329 -3.32 11.91 14.44
CA GLY A 329 -3.69 13.17 13.80
C GLY A 329 -5.17 13.21 13.40
N LEU A 330 -5.80 14.36 13.62
CA LEU A 330 -7.18 14.64 13.28
C LEU A 330 -7.26 15.51 12.03
N HIS A 331 -8.11 15.14 11.09
CA HIS A 331 -8.33 15.82 9.83
C HIS A 331 -9.80 16.22 9.67
N PRO A 332 -10.08 17.31 8.94
CA PRO A 332 -11.45 17.71 8.66
C PRO A 332 -12.12 16.74 7.67
N TRP A 333 -13.43 16.56 7.82
CA TRP A 333 -14.22 15.61 7.02
C TRP A 333 -14.16 15.85 5.51
N TRP A 334 -13.88 17.08 5.08
CA TRP A 334 -13.81 17.46 3.67
C TRP A 334 -12.46 17.15 3.00
N LEU A 335 -11.42 16.73 3.75
CA LEU A 335 -10.06 16.55 3.22
C LEU A 335 -10.03 15.51 2.08
N HIS A 336 -10.75 14.39 2.21
CA HIS A 336 -10.83 13.41 1.14
C HIS A 336 -11.39 13.99 -0.16
N LEU A 337 -12.47 14.77 -0.08
CA LEU A 337 -13.14 15.32 -1.26
C LEU A 337 -12.33 16.44 -1.91
N ALA A 338 -11.80 17.38 -1.11
CA ALA A 338 -11.18 18.60 -1.63
C ALA A 338 -9.68 18.45 -1.94
N VAL A 339 -8.98 17.50 -1.31
CA VAL A 339 -7.53 17.35 -1.46
C VAL A 339 -7.17 15.96 -1.99
N ASN A 340 -7.63 14.90 -1.34
CA ASN A 340 -7.15 13.55 -1.68
C ASN A 340 -7.67 13.07 -3.05
N VAL A 341 -8.93 13.36 -3.40
CA VAL A 341 -9.47 12.98 -4.72
C VAL A 341 -8.80 13.75 -5.86
N PRO A 342 -8.64 15.10 -5.81
CA PRO A 342 -7.85 15.83 -6.81
C PRO A 342 -6.41 15.35 -6.95
N LEU A 343 -5.79 14.90 -5.84
CA LEU A 343 -4.45 14.31 -5.86
C LEU A 343 -4.42 12.99 -6.67
N LEU A 344 -5.47 12.16 -6.59
CA LEU A 344 -5.58 10.94 -7.39
C LEU A 344 -5.96 11.24 -8.86
N PHE A 345 -6.87 12.19 -9.08
CA PHE A 345 -7.42 12.50 -10.41
C PHE A 345 -8.16 13.83 -10.51
N ILE A 346 -8.07 14.48 -11.68
CA ILE A 346 -8.77 15.73 -11.98
C ILE A 346 -10.25 15.41 -12.31
N LEU A 347 -11.16 15.72 -11.38
CA LEU A 347 -12.60 15.46 -11.54
C LEU A 347 -13.21 16.26 -12.70
N GLY A 348 -14.15 15.62 -13.40
CA GLY A 348 -15.02 16.25 -14.38
C GLY A 348 -16.49 16.11 -13.99
N LYS A 349 -17.34 17.07 -14.39
CA LYS A 349 -18.78 17.05 -14.11
C LYS A 349 -19.47 15.86 -14.78
N TYR A 350 -20.15 15.00 -14.01
CA TYR A 350 -20.99 13.94 -14.60
C TYR A 350 -22.43 14.47 -14.76
N SER A 351 -22.93 14.51 -15.99
CA SER A 351 -24.22 15.18 -16.31
C SER A 351 -25.42 14.24 -16.37
N GLN A 352 -25.26 12.93 -16.20
CA GLN A 352 -26.35 11.96 -16.29
C GLN A 352 -26.55 11.21 -14.97
N LEU A 353 -27.81 11.10 -14.52
CA LEU A 353 -28.16 10.34 -13.33
C LEU A 353 -27.86 8.84 -13.55
N PRO A 354 -27.14 8.19 -12.63
CA PRO A 354 -26.81 6.78 -12.77
C PRO A 354 -28.06 5.91 -12.63
N LYS A 355 -28.29 5.02 -13.61
CA LYS A 355 -29.31 3.97 -13.47
C LYS A 355 -28.79 2.85 -12.56
N ILE A 356 -29.62 2.44 -11.60
CA ILE A 356 -29.34 1.43 -10.56
C ILE A 356 -29.02 0.04 -11.17
N GLN A 357 -29.40 -0.24 -12.42
CA GLN A 357 -29.08 -1.51 -13.11
C GLN A 357 -27.90 -1.40 -14.10
N SER A 358 -27.23 -0.25 -14.18
CA SER A 358 -26.15 -0.01 -15.16
C SER A 358 -24.75 -0.20 -14.56
N ILE A 359 -23.78 -0.58 -15.39
CA ILE A 359 -22.35 -0.62 -15.00
C ILE A 359 -21.84 0.77 -14.60
N THR A 360 -22.35 1.83 -15.23
CA THR A 360 -22.06 3.21 -14.85
C THR A 360 -22.59 3.52 -13.45
N GLY A 361 -23.75 2.96 -13.08
CA GLY A 361 -24.27 3.03 -11.72
C GLY A 361 -23.36 2.32 -10.73
N LEU A 362 -22.95 1.08 -11.03
CA LEU A 362 -22.03 0.33 -10.18
C LEU A 362 -20.76 1.14 -9.92
N MET A 363 -20.15 1.69 -10.97
CA MET A 363 -18.90 2.44 -10.87
C MET A 363 -19.06 3.76 -10.13
N MET A 364 -20.18 4.48 -10.33
CA MET A 364 -20.45 5.73 -9.61
C MET A 364 -20.67 5.49 -8.11
N PHE A 365 -21.44 4.48 -7.72
CA PHE A 365 -21.63 4.14 -6.32
C PHE A 365 -20.33 3.61 -5.69
N SER A 366 -19.57 2.82 -6.44
CA SER A 366 -18.22 2.34 -6.08
C SER A 366 -17.18 3.45 -5.98
N LEU A 367 -17.50 4.66 -6.46
CA LEU A 367 -16.70 5.86 -6.28
C LEU A 367 -17.16 6.66 -5.06
N VAL A 368 -18.45 7.00 -5.02
CA VAL A 368 -19.00 7.97 -4.05
C VAL A 368 -19.15 7.38 -2.65
N VAL A 369 -19.65 6.15 -2.53
CA VAL A 369 -19.95 5.54 -1.22
C VAL A 369 -18.68 5.33 -0.39
N PRO A 370 -17.59 4.74 -0.92
CA PRO A 370 -16.38 4.56 -0.12
C PRO A 370 -15.77 5.90 0.31
N ILE A 371 -15.77 6.92 -0.55
CA ILE A 371 -15.29 8.26 -0.19
C ILE A 371 -16.14 8.84 0.94
N ALA A 372 -17.47 8.76 0.84
CA ALA A 372 -18.37 9.29 1.85
C ALA A 372 -18.18 8.58 3.21
N VAL A 373 -18.12 7.24 3.21
CA VAL A 373 -17.92 6.43 4.41
C VAL A 373 -16.57 6.71 5.06
N LEU A 374 -15.49 6.76 4.28
CA LEU A 374 -14.15 7.06 4.80
C LEU A 374 -14.01 8.50 5.30
N SER A 375 -14.78 9.43 4.73
CA SER A 375 -14.80 10.82 5.16
C SER A 375 -15.45 11.04 6.54
N LEU A 376 -16.21 10.06 7.04
CA LEU A 376 -16.78 10.11 8.39
C LEU A 376 -15.73 9.90 9.48
N PHE A 377 -14.62 9.24 9.15
CA PHE A 377 -13.53 9.01 10.10
C PHE A 377 -12.61 10.24 10.12
N PRO A 378 -12.23 10.74 11.30
CA PRO A 378 -11.40 11.94 11.41
C PRO A 378 -9.94 11.68 11.02
N HIS A 379 -9.51 10.43 10.94
CA HIS A 379 -8.18 10.08 10.44
C HIS A 379 -8.24 9.83 8.93
N GLN A 380 -7.83 10.84 8.15
CA GLN A 380 -7.93 10.85 6.70
C GLN A 380 -6.56 10.91 6.04
N GLU A 381 -6.21 9.87 5.29
CA GLU A 381 -4.99 9.83 4.49
C GLU A 381 -5.28 9.53 3.03
N ALA A 382 -4.51 10.13 2.11
CA ALA A 382 -4.72 9.93 0.68
C ALA A 382 -4.63 8.45 0.24
N ARG A 383 -3.82 7.64 0.93
CA ARG A 383 -3.66 6.21 0.63
C ARG A 383 -4.93 5.37 0.84
N PHE A 384 -5.84 5.79 1.71
CA PHE A 384 -7.06 5.02 2.01
C PHE A 384 -8.03 5.00 0.82
N ILE A 385 -7.98 5.98 -0.08
CA ILE A 385 -8.89 6.08 -1.23
C ILE A 385 -8.29 5.53 -2.53
N ILE A 386 -7.08 4.93 -2.49
CA ILE A 386 -6.43 4.31 -3.66
C ILE A 386 -7.34 3.33 -4.42
N PRO A 387 -8.13 2.44 -3.76
CA PRO A 387 -9.01 1.51 -4.48
C PRO A 387 -10.01 2.18 -5.43
N VAL A 388 -10.40 3.43 -5.14
CA VAL A 388 -11.35 4.21 -5.95
C VAL A 388 -10.80 4.55 -7.35
N LEU A 389 -9.48 4.42 -7.57
CA LEU A 389 -8.86 4.71 -8.86
C LEU A 389 -9.47 3.90 -10.02
N ILE A 390 -9.89 2.65 -9.78
CA ILE A 390 -10.49 1.79 -10.84
C ILE A 390 -11.84 2.33 -11.32
N PRO A 391 -12.87 2.50 -10.47
CA PRO A 391 -14.13 3.08 -10.92
C PRO A 391 -13.94 4.49 -11.48
N LEU A 392 -13.02 5.26 -10.90
CA LEU A 392 -12.70 6.60 -11.36
C LEU A 392 -12.15 6.61 -12.80
N VAL A 393 -11.16 5.77 -13.11
CA VAL A 393 -10.60 5.68 -14.47
C VAL A 393 -11.61 5.08 -15.44
N TYR A 394 -12.44 4.13 -15.00
CA TYR A 394 -13.52 3.60 -15.83
C TYR A 394 -14.51 4.69 -16.27
N LEU A 395 -14.92 5.57 -15.35
CA LEU A 395 -15.88 6.65 -15.60
C LEU A 395 -15.27 7.82 -16.40
N TYR A 396 -14.06 8.25 -16.04
CA TYR A 396 -13.51 9.51 -16.53
C TYR A 396 -12.31 9.37 -17.48
N GLY A 397 -11.71 8.18 -17.61
CA GLY A 397 -10.50 7.97 -18.42
C GLY A 397 -10.66 8.37 -19.89
N ASN A 398 -11.83 8.14 -20.48
CA ASN A 398 -12.12 8.55 -21.87
C ASN A 398 -12.27 10.07 -22.06
N ARG A 399 -12.43 10.85 -20.97
CA ARG A 399 -12.59 12.30 -21.07
C ARG A 399 -11.25 13.04 -21.14
N LEU A 400 -10.16 12.38 -20.73
CA LEU A 400 -8.82 12.95 -20.79
C LEU A 400 -8.27 13.01 -22.22
N HIS A 401 -8.60 12.03 -23.05
CA HIS A 401 -8.09 11.97 -24.42
C HIS A 401 -9.04 12.62 -25.43
N PRO A 402 -8.51 13.39 -26.40
CA PRO A 402 -9.30 13.94 -27.49
C PRO A 402 -9.83 12.82 -28.39
N ASN A 403 -11.10 12.93 -28.77
CA ASN A 403 -11.74 12.06 -29.77
C ASN A 403 -11.93 12.86 -31.07
N GLU A 404 -11.99 12.17 -32.20
CA GLU A 404 -12.20 12.79 -33.52
C GLU A 404 -13.53 13.54 -33.64
N ALA A 405 -14.54 13.13 -32.86
CA ALA A 405 -15.84 13.77 -32.80
C ALA A 405 -15.89 15.03 -31.91
N ASP A 406 -14.79 15.43 -31.26
CA ASP A 406 -14.78 16.59 -30.37
C ASP A 406 -14.63 17.91 -31.16
N ASN A 407 -15.42 18.93 -30.78
CA ASN A 407 -15.26 20.30 -31.26
C ASN A 407 -13.82 20.83 -31.00
N PRO A 408 -13.29 21.75 -31.82
CA PRO A 408 -11.91 22.23 -31.72
C PRO A 408 -11.55 22.81 -30.33
N ASN A 409 -12.48 23.57 -29.73
CA ASN A 409 -12.30 24.09 -28.36
C ASN A 409 -12.22 22.98 -27.31
N MET A 410 -13.06 21.94 -27.44
CA MET A 410 -13.05 20.78 -26.55
C MET A 410 -11.77 19.96 -26.73
N ARG A 411 -11.30 19.78 -27.97
CA ARG A 411 -10.05 19.10 -28.28
C ARG A 411 -8.85 19.83 -27.66
N LYS A 412 -8.79 21.16 -27.77
CA LYS A 412 -7.76 21.98 -27.10
C LYS A 412 -7.79 21.81 -25.58
N PHE A 413 -8.97 21.86 -24.97
CA PHE A 413 -9.14 21.65 -23.53
C PHE A 413 -8.69 20.26 -23.08
N LYS A 414 -9.10 19.20 -23.78
CA LYS A 414 -8.66 17.82 -23.47
C LYS A 414 -7.17 17.63 -23.64
N ASN A 415 -6.54 18.25 -24.65
CA ASN A 415 -5.09 18.22 -24.81
C ASN A 415 -4.37 18.85 -23.61
N ILE A 416 -4.86 19.98 -23.09
CA ILE A 416 -4.32 20.62 -21.88
C ILE A 416 -4.49 19.69 -20.68
N LEU A 417 -5.67 19.09 -20.48
CA LEU A 417 -5.90 18.13 -19.40
C LEU A 417 -4.98 16.92 -19.49
N ASN A 418 -4.77 16.38 -20.70
CA ASN A 418 -3.89 15.24 -20.93
C ASN A 418 -2.42 15.58 -20.62
N PHE A 419 -1.95 16.76 -21.06
CA PHE A 419 -0.62 17.26 -20.73
C PHE A 419 -0.44 17.45 -19.22
N LEU A 420 -1.44 18.05 -18.55
CA LEU A 420 -1.43 18.26 -17.11
C LEU A 420 -1.44 16.92 -16.36
N TRP A 421 -2.24 15.95 -16.81
CA TRP A 421 -2.29 14.61 -16.25
C TRP A 421 -0.92 13.93 -16.25
N TYR A 422 -0.26 13.85 -17.42
CA TYR A 422 1.07 13.22 -17.50
C TYR A 422 2.13 13.98 -16.71
N THR A 423 2.11 15.32 -16.75
CA THR A 423 3.08 16.15 -16.02
C THR A 423 2.93 15.98 -14.52
N LEU A 424 1.71 16.05 -13.98
CA LEU A 424 1.45 15.86 -12.55
C LEU A 424 1.81 14.43 -12.11
N ASN A 425 1.40 13.40 -12.85
CA ASN A 425 1.74 12.02 -12.50
C ASN A 425 3.25 11.76 -12.56
N PHE A 426 3.97 12.36 -13.51
CA PHE A 426 5.42 12.30 -13.57
C PHE A 426 6.06 12.94 -12.33
N LEU A 427 5.67 14.16 -11.99
CA LEU A 427 6.18 14.88 -10.80
C LEU A 427 5.89 14.12 -9.50
N LEU A 428 4.66 13.62 -9.33
CA LEU A 428 4.26 12.83 -8.17
C LEU A 428 4.98 11.48 -8.09
N THR A 429 5.27 10.85 -9.23
CA THR A 429 6.08 9.63 -9.29
C THR A 429 7.50 9.89 -8.81
N ILE A 430 8.12 11.00 -9.23
CA ILE A 430 9.46 11.38 -8.74
C ILE A 430 9.42 11.69 -7.25
N PHE A 431 8.45 12.49 -6.82
CA PHE A 431 8.35 12.94 -5.44
C PHE A 431 8.15 11.76 -4.47
N PHE A 432 7.10 10.96 -4.65
CA PHE A 432 6.82 9.83 -3.75
C PHE A 432 7.73 8.62 -4.01
N GLY A 433 8.23 8.46 -5.24
CA GLY A 433 9.12 7.37 -5.62
C GLY A 433 10.54 7.54 -5.06
N PHE A 434 11.09 8.77 -5.04
CA PHE A 434 12.52 8.97 -4.80
C PHE A 434 12.84 10.05 -3.76
N VAL A 435 12.04 11.11 -3.64
CA VAL A 435 12.40 12.31 -2.86
C VAL A 435 11.85 12.27 -1.43
N HIS A 436 10.58 11.94 -1.26
CA HIS A 436 9.90 11.92 0.04
C HIS A 436 10.58 10.90 0.96
N GLN A 437 11.22 11.39 2.03
CA GLN A 437 11.98 10.59 2.99
C GLN A 437 13.06 9.67 2.35
N GLY A 438 13.57 10.03 1.15
CA GLY A 438 14.45 9.18 0.32
C GLY A 438 15.76 8.75 0.97
N GLY A 439 16.33 9.57 1.86
CA GLY A 439 17.60 9.28 2.54
C GLY A 439 17.60 8.09 3.52
N ILE A 440 16.44 7.55 3.91
CA ILE A 440 16.37 6.48 4.94
C ILE A 440 16.86 5.13 4.39
N TYR A 441 16.47 4.76 3.18
CA TYR A 441 16.94 3.52 2.55
C TYR A 441 18.47 3.46 2.37
N PRO A 442 19.13 4.46 1.76
CA PRO A 442 20.58 4.44 1.60
C PRO A 442 21.30 4.48 2.95
N PHE A 443 20.75 5.19 3.95
CA PHE A 443 21.26 5.12 5.32
C PHE A 443 21.18 3.70 5.89
N ALA A 444 20.02 3.05 5.83
CA ALA A 444 19.82 1.68 6.30
C ALA A 444 20.75 0.68 5.60
N ASN A 445 20.97 0.84 4.29
CA ASN A 445 21.90 0.00 3.54
C ASN A 445 23.34 0.17 4.03
N SER A 446 23.78 1.40 4.25
CA SER A 446 25.13 1.67 4.75
C SER A 446 25.33 1.15 6.19
N LEU A 447 24.29 1.30 7.02
CA LEU A 447 24.29 0.84 8.41
C LEU A 447 24.34 -0.69 8.48
N HIS A 448 23.62 -1.39 7.58
CA HIS A 448 23.68 -2.85 7.47
C HIS A 448 25.11 -3.34 7.21
N HIS A 449 25.81 -2.76 6.22
CA HIS A 449 27.19 -3.15 5.91
C HIS A 449 28.15 -2.88 7.07
N GLU A 450 27.93 -1.79 7.80
CA GLU A 450 28.75 -1.44 8.96
C GLU A 450 28.53 -2.38 10.16
N ILE A 451 27.28 -2.74 10.44
CA ILE A 451 26.93 -3.72 11.47
C ILE A 451 27.51 -5.09 11.13
N LYS A 452 27.46 -5.51 9.85
CA LYS A 452 27.99 -6.81 9.42
C LYS A 452 29.52 -6.87 9.34
N SER A 453 30.19 -5.72 9.21
CA SER A 453 31.67 -5.66 9.20
C SER A 453 32.27 -5.53 10.60
N THR A 454 31.52 -4.99 11.56
CA THR A 454 32.03 -4.68 12.90
C THR A 454 31.43 -5.63 13.95
N TYR A 455 32.21 -6.62 14.39
CA TYR A 455 31.80 -7.53 15.46
C TYR A 455 32.18 -6.98 16.84
N GLY A 456 31.30 -7.18 17.84
CA GLY A 456 31.58 -6.83 19.23
C GLY A 456 31.39 -5.34 19.59
N VAL A 457 30.88 -4.52 18.66
CA VAL A 457 30.60 -3.10 18.89
C VAL A 457 29.09 -2.88 18.99
N GLN A 458 28.64 -2.23 20.07
CA GLN A 458 27.24 -1.84 20.23
C GLN A 458 26.91 -0.61 19.38
N THR A 459 25.90 -0.71 18.53
CA THR A 459 25.50 0.40 17.64
C THR A 459 24.18 0.98 18.10
N HIS A 460 24.18 2.24 18.52
CA HIS A 460 23.01 3.00 18.93
C HIS A 460 22.66 4.00 17.84
N VAL A 461 21.43 3.97 17.34
CA VAL A 461 20.97 4.89 16.30
C VAL A 461 19.74 5.63 16.79
N ILE A 462 19.90 6.93 16.96
CA ILE A 462 18.84 7.87 17.33
C ILE A 462 18.29 8.50 16.06
N THR A 463 16.98 8.41 15.84
CA THR A 463 16.28 9.01 14.70
C THR A 463 15.35 10.13 15.16
N THR A 464 15.41 11.27 14.49
CA THR A 464 14.57 12.44 14.77
C THR A 464 14.00 13.03 13.48
N HIS A 465 12.74 13.50 13.53
CA HIS A 465 12.01 14.11 12.41
C HIS A 465 12.16 13.32 11.10
N SER A 466 12.09 12.00 11.18
CA SER A 466 12.18 11.09 10.06
C SER A 466 11.32 9.86 10.34
N TYR A 467 10.94 9.14 9.29
CA TYR A 467 10.34 7.83 9.51
C TYR A 467 11.35 6.86 10.12
N SER A 468 10.81 5.86 10.81
CA SER A 468 11.60 4.82 11.45
C SER A 468 12.28 3.92 10.44
N ILE A 469 13.56 3.61 10.70
CA ILE A 469 14.36 2.70 9.88
C ILE A 469 13.72 1.31 9.91
N PRO A 470 13.43 0.70 8.75
CA PRO A 470 12.87 -0.65 8.70
C PRO A 470 13.91 -1.67 9.18
N SER A 471 13.62 -2.35 10.29
CA SER A 471 14.63 -3.18 10.97
C SER A 471 15.01 -4.44 10.18
N PHE A 472 14.09 -4.93 9.33
CA PHE A 472 14.34 -6.10 8.48
C PHE A 472 15.46 -5.88 7.47
N LEU A 473 15.72 -4.63 7.05
CA LEU A 473 16.83 -4.29 6.17
C LEU A 473 18.18 -4.47 6.86
N LEU A 474 18.24 -4.27 8.18
CA LEU A 474 19.48 -4.39 8.94
C LEU A 474 19.86 -5.85 9.22
N GLN A 475 18.90 -6.78 9.15
CA GLN A 475 19.09 -8.20 9.48
C GLN A 475 19.75 -8.40 10.84
N LEU A 476 19.15 -7.76 11.84
CA LEU A 476 19.58 -7.86 13.23
C LEU A 476 19.46 -9.31 13.71
N GLU A 477 20.39 -9.71 14.58
CA GLU A 477 20.41 -11.06 15.13
C GLU A 477 19.23 -11.28 16.08
N SER A 478 18.65 -12.49 16.04
CA SER A 478 17.55 -12.84 16.93
C SER A 478 18.05 -13.01 18.37
N THR A 479 17.51 -12.19 19.27
CA THR A 479 17.78 -12.25 20.71
C THR A 479 16.92 -13.30 21.44
N SER A 480 15.87 -13.81 20.79
CA SER A 480 14.95 -14.80 21.36
C SER A 480 15.43 -16.24 21.13
N GLN A 481 16.24 -16.48 20.11
CA GLN A 481 16.72 -17.80 19.75
C GLN A 481 17.79 -18.31 20.74
N MET A 482 17.62 -19.55 21.21
CA MET A 482 18.61 -20.24 22.02
C MET A 482 19.66 -20.88 21.11
N TRP A 483 20.91 -20.48 21.27
CA TRP A 483 22.05 -21.06 20.59
C TRP A 483 22.67 -22.14 21.47
N ARG A 484 23.25 -23.16 20.84
CA ARG A 484 24.00 -24.20 21.55
C ARG A 484 25.41 -24.23 21.00
N ASP A 485 26.39 -24.03 21.88
CA ASP A 485 27.78 -24.20 21.51
C ASP A 485 28.06 -25.67 21.18
N ARG A 486 28.65 -25.93 20.02
CA ARG A 486 28.97 -27.28 19.55
C ARG A 486 30.07 -27.94 20.37
N LYS A 487 30.98 -27.15 20.98
CA LYS A 487 32.12 -27.68 21.73
C LYS A 487 31.75 -27.95 23.19
N THR A 488 31.09 -26.99 23.85
CA THR A 488 30.80 -27.09 25.29
C THR A 488 29.38 -27.60 25.57
N GLY A 489 28.49 -27.61 24.58
CA GLY A 489 27.10 -28.02 24.75
C GLY A 489 26.22 -27.02 25.50
N HIS A 490 26.80 -25.92 26.01
CA HIS A 490 26.08 -24.87 26.74
C HIS A 490 25.11 -24.12 25.82
N LYS A 491 23.93 -23.83 26.38
CA LYS A 491 22.92 -23.02 25.71
C LYS A 491 23.10 -21.57 26.12
N TYR A 492 23.14 -20.66 25.15
CA TYR A 492 23.25 -19.22 25.39
C TYR A 492 22.29 -18.44 24.50
N LYS A 493 21.99 -17.20 24.89
CA LYS A 493 21.24 -16.22 24.08
C LYS A 493 22.18 -15.10 23.67
N LEU A 494 22.00 -14.59 22.47
CA LEU A 494 22.74 -13.42 22.00
C LEU A 494 22.13 -12.16 22.62
N ALA A 495 22.98 -11.31 23.17
CA ALA A 495 22.58 -9.98 23.62
C ALA A 495 22.38 -9.06 22.40
N PRO A 496 21.42 -8.12 22.44
CA PRO A 496 21.25 -7.15 21.37
C PRO A 496 22.52 -6.30 21.21
N ALA A 497 23.04 -6.24 19.99
CA ALA A 497 24.19 -5.41 19.62
C ALA A 497 23.78 -4.11 18.94
N THR A 498 22.53 -3.97 18.48
CA THR A 498 22.04 -2.76 17.81
C THR A 498 20.77 -2.26 18.46
N PHE A 499 20.74 -0.97 18.80
CA PHE A 499 19.62 -0.29 19.44
C PHE A 499 19.14 0.85 18.54
N LEU A 500 17.85 0.83 18.21
CA LEU A 500 17.21 1.83 17.36
C LEU A 500 16.24 2.66 18.21
N HIS A 501 16.61 3.91 18.49
CA HIS A 501 15.81 4.84 19.27
C HIS A 501 15.02 5.77 18.32
N ARG A 502 13.70 5.80 18.51
CA ARG A 502 12.75 6.48 17.62
C ARG A 502 12.10 7.62 18.39
N TYR A 503 12.54 8.86 18.16
CA TYR A 503 12.01 10.01 18.89
C TYR A 503 11.09 10.91 18.05
N GLY A 504 10.88 10.63 16.77
CA GLY A 504 9.93 11.38 15.93
C GLY A 504 10.20 12.90 15.98
N SER A 505 9.14 13.70 16.11
CA SER A 505 9.19 15.17 16.21
C SER A 505 9.54 15.71 17.61
N LEU A 506 10.29 14.96 18.44
CA LEU A 506 10.66 15.41 19.80
C LEU A 506 11.44 16.75 19.77
N PRO A 507 11.16 17.70 20.67
CA PRO A 507 11.92 18.94 20.78
C PRO A 507 13.41 18.70 20.98
N MET A 508 14.26 19.57 20.43
CA MET A 508 15.72 19.37 20.44
C MET A 508 16.31 19.31 21.85
N ALA A 509 15.76 20.06 22.82
CA ALA A 509 16.26 20.01 24.21
C ALA A 509 16.04 18.62 24.85
N ASP A 510 14.84 18.06 24.68
CA ASP A 510 14.49 16.75 25.23
C ASP A 510 15.23 15.64 24.46
N LEU A 511 15.41 15.81 23.15
CA LEU A 511 16.20 14.90 22.32
C LEU A 511 17.64 14.78 22.84
N PHE A 512 18.30 15.91 23.10
CA PHE A 512 19.68 15.89 23.58
C PHE A 512 19.81 15.41 25.04
N THR A 513 18.76 15.56 25.86
CA THR A 513 18.67 14.89 27.16
C THR A 513 18.70 13.37 26.98
N LYS A 514 17.97 12.83 25.99
CA LYS A 514 17.99 11.40 25.66
C LYS A 514 19.31 10.95 25.04
N VAL A 515 19.93 11.77 24.20
CA VAL A 515 21.27 11.50 23.65
C VAL A 515 22.28 11.37 24.78
N ASP A 516 22.23 12.26 25.77
CA ASP A 516 23.10 12.23 26.95
C ASP A 516 22.89 10.96 27.79
N GLU A 517 21.64 10.60 28.10
CA GLU A 517 21.31 9.37 28.81
C GLU A 517 21.90 8.13 28.11
N GLU A 518 21.71 8.01 26.79
CA GLU A 518 22.23 6.88 26.01
C GLU A 518 23.76 6.88 25.90
N LEU A 519 24.38 8.06 25.75
CA LEU A 519 25.84 8.19 25.72
C LEU A 519 26.45 7.79 27.07
N SER A 520 25.89 8.28 28.18
CA SER A 520 26.34 7.98 29.53
C SER A 520 26.25 6.48 29.82
N ASN A 521 25.13 5.84 29.44
CA ASN A 521 24.96 4.39 29.56
C ASN A 521 25.99 3.61 28.73
N ALA A 522 26.28 4.08 27.51
CA ALA A 522 27.24 3.42 26.62
C ALA A 522 28.69 3.56 27.13
N GLU A 523 29.06 4.73 27.66
CA GLU A 523 30.36 4.97 28.30
C GLU A 523 30.53 4.12 29.56
N GLU A 524 29.48 3.97 30.38
CA GLU A 524 29.52 3.09 31.55
C GLU A 524 29.81 1.63 31.15
N LEU A 525 29.17 1.14 30.08
CA LEU A 525 29.40 -0.20 29.54
C LEU A 525 30.81 -0.34 28.93
N LEU A 526 31.34 0.71 28.32
CA LEU A 526 32.71 0.75 27.83
C LEU A 526 33.71 0.62 28.99
N HIS A 527 33.55 1.41 30.06
CA HIS A 527 34.46 1.39 31.19
C HIS A 527 34.36 0.12 32.04
N LYS A 528 33.14 -0.36 32.36
CA LYS A 528 32.93 -1.53 33.21
C LYS A 528 33.16 -2.85 32.49
N HIS A 529 32.75 -2.95 31.24
CA HIS A 529 32.72 -4.21 30.49
C HIS A 529 33.58 -4.21 29.22
N LYS A 530 34.35 -3.14 28.95
CA LYS A 530 35.17 -2.96 27.74
C LYS A 530 34.36 -3.14 26.45
N LYS A 531 33.06 -2.84 26.50
CA LYS A 531 32.16 -2.92 25.33
C LYS A 531 32.29 -1.66 24.50
N GLN A 532 32.89 -1.81 23.32
CA GLN A 532 32.96 -0.72 22.35
C GLN A 532 31.55 -0.36 21.86
N TYR A 533 31.32 0.91 21.57
CA TYR A 533 30.05 1.39 21.06
C TYR A 533 30.23 2.44 19.95
N ARG A 534 29.16 2.66 19.18
CA ARG A 534 28.99 3.76 18.22
C ARG A 534 27.60 4.34 18.40
N LEU A 535 27.51 5.65 18.57
CA LEU A 535 26.25 6.38 18.73
C LEU A 535 26.04 7.32 17.55
N TYR A 536 24.92 7.16 16.85
CA TYR A 536 24.54 7.93 15.67
C TYR A 536 23.26 8.72 15.92
N ILE A 537 23.21 9.94 15.39
CA ILE A 537 22.01 10.77 15.30
C ILE A 537 21.70 11.00 13.82
N ALA A 538 20.58 10.47 13.35
CA ALA A 538 20.06 10.70 12.01
C ALA A 538 19.01 11.81 12.05
N SER A 539 19.26 12.90 11.33
CA SER A 539 18.37 14.06 11.27
C SER A 539 18.29 14.67 9.87
N PRO A 540 17.14 15.25 9.48
CA PRO A 540 17.06 16.16 8.35
C PRO A 540 18.09 17.29 8.44
N CYS A 541 18.70 17.64 7.31
CA CYS A 541 19.67 18.73 7.20
C CYS A 541 19.07 20.11 7.54
N SER A 542 17.75 20.27 7.37
CA SER A 542 17.02 21.48 7.77
C SER A 542 17.11 21.81 9.26
N LEU A 543 17.45 20.85 10.12
CA LEU A 543 17.59 21.01 11.57
C LEU A 543 19.04 21.17 12.03
N GLU A 544 20.02 21.25 11.12
CA GLU A 544 21.44 21.32 11.44
C GLU A 544 21.78 22.39 12.47
N GLU A 545 21.32 23.62 12.27
CA GLU A 545 21.60 24.75 13.17
C GLU A 545 21.08 24.47 14.59
N LYS A 546 19.87 23.93 14.71
CA LYS A 546 19.27 23.60 16.00
C LYS A 546 20.00 22.46 16.69
N ILE A 547 20.46 21.46 15.93
CA ILE A 547 21.23 20.32 16.46
C ILE A 547 22.58 20.79 16.97
N ARG A 548 23.33 21.56 16.18
CA ARG A 548 24.63 22.10 16.61
C ARG A 548 24.47 23.02 17.83
N ALA A 549 23.47 23.90 17.82
CA ALA A 549 23.20 24.80 18.96
C ALA A 549 22.81 24.03 20.24
N ALA A 550 22.02 22.96 20.13
CA ALA A 550 21.69 22.10 21.27
C ALA A 550 22.91 21.31 21.76
N ALA A 551 23.71 20.77 20.84
CA ALA A 551 24.95 20.04 21.15
C ALA A 551 25.98 20.91 21.88
N HIS A 552 26.15 22.17 21.50
CA HIS A 552 27.11 23.09 22.14
C HIS A 552 26.88 23.30 23.64
N LYS A 553 25.69 22.98 24.16
CA LYS A 553 25.42 23.02 25.62
C LYS A 553 26.15 21.90 26.37
N TYR A 554 26.52 20.82 25.68
CA TYR A 554 27.18 19.65 26.24
C TYR A 554 28.65 19.66 25.84
N LYS A 555 29.53 19.99 26.80
CA LYS A 555 30.98 20.18 26.54
C LYS A 555 31.81 18.90 26.54
N TYR A 556 31.22 17.75 26.86
CA TYR A 556 31.93 16.48 27.05
C TYR A 556 31.75 15.50 25.88
N PHE A 557 31.01 15.88 24.84
CA PHE A 557 30.99 15.16 23.59
C PHE A 557 30.97 16.11 22.40
N ASP A 558 31.40 15.61 21.25
CA ASP A 558 31.37 16.32 19.99
C ASP A 558 30.50 15.59 18.97
N LEU A 559 29.95 16.35 18.02
CA LEU A 559 29.16 15.84 16.91
C LEU A 559 29.98 15.89 15.62
N ILE A 560 30.38 14.72 15.14
CA ILE A 560 31.14 14.58 13.90
C ILE A 560 30.16 14.21 12.79
N GLU A 561 30.09 15.03 11.74
CA GLU A 561 29.35 14.64 10.52
C GLU A 561 30.07 13.48 9.85
N GLU A 562 29.37 12.37 9.63
CA GLU A 562 29.95 11.19 8.99
C GLU A 562 29.44 10.99 7.57
N ARG A 563 28.13 11.13 7.36
CA ARG A 563 27.49 10.92 6.05
C ARG A 563 26.29 11.84 5.85
N SER A 564 26.01 12.15 4.59
CA SER A 564 24.78 12.83 4.17
C SER A 564 24.15 12.13 2.95
N TYR A 565 22.82 12.06 2.92
CA TYR A 565 22.05 11.40 1.88
C TYR A 565 21.06 12.36 1.25
N TYR A 566 21.16 12.56 -0.07
CA TYR A 566 20.26 13.37 -0.88
C TYR A 566 19.65 12.51 -2.00
N PRO A 567 18.36 12.68 -2.35
CA PRO A 567 17.39 13.60 -1.75
C PRO A 567 16.68 13.01 -0.52
N HIS A 568 16.29 13.88 0.41
CA HIS A 568 15.45 13.53 1.55
C HIS A 568 14.54 14.71 1.91
N PHE A 569 13.26 14.57 1.57
CA PHE A 569 12.23 15.53 1.93
C PHE A 569 11.47 15.07 3.17
N CYS A 570 11.43 15.91 4.20
CA CYS A 570 10.66 15.69 5.42
C CYS A 570 9.66 16.84 5.62
N THR A 571 8.38 16.49 5.75
CA THR A 571 7.29 17.44 6.02
C THR A 571 7.36 18.04 7.43
N GLU A 572 7.78 17.25 8.42
CA GLU A 572 7.88 17.68 9.84
C GLU A 572 9.02 18.69 10.05
N ALA A 573 10.05 18.64 9.20
CA ALA A 573 11.23 19.49 9.28
C ALA A 573 11.46 20.25 7.96
N PHE A 574 10.46 21.03 7.53
CA PHE A 574 10.56 21.79 6.28
C PHE A 574 11.64 22.90 6.39
N PRO A 575 12.59 22.99 5.46
CA PRO A 575 13.63 24.01 5.51
C PRO A 575 13.06 25.40 5.27
N LYS A 576 13.63 26.42 5.94
CA LYS A 576 13.35 27.82 5.61
C LYS A 576 14.17 28.24 4.39
N PHE A 577 13.56 29.05 3.51
CA PHE A 577 14.29 29.64 2.38
C PHE A 577 15.39 30.57 2.90
N PRO A 578 16.65 30.43 2.43
CA PRO A 578 17.77 31.19 2.98
C PRO A 578 17.64 32.69 2.69
N SER A 579 18.08 33.52 3.63
CA SER A 579 18.18 34.97 3.44
C SER A 579 19.36 35.34 2.54
N ASN A 580 19.46 36.60 2.11
CA ASN A 580 20.57 37.05 1.25
C ASN A 580 21.95 36.92 1.95
N HIS A 581 21.97 36.90 3.27
CA HIS A 581 23.18 36.90 4.10
C HIS A 581 23.40 35.57 4.85
N ASP A 582 22.74 34.50 4.42
CA ASP A 582 22.78 33.21 5.12
C ASP A 582 24.18 32.57 5.01
N GLN A 583 24.94 32.61 6.10
CA GLN A 583 26.33 32.15 6.14
C GLN A 583 26.47 30.64 5.89
N LEU A 584 25.43 29.85 6.17
CA LEU A 584 25.40 28.39 5.94
C LEU A 584 25.32 28.04 4.44
N CYS A 585 24.93 28.99 3.60
CA CYS A 585 24.84 28.80 2.15
C CYS A 585 26.12 29.15 1.40
N LYS A 586 27.14 29.68 2.09
CA LYS A 586 28.45 29.88 1.50
C LYS A 586 29.10 28.51 1.34
N GLU A 587 29.32 28.09 0.09
CA GLU A 587 30.09 26.88 -0.19
C GLU A 587 31.46 26.98 0.49
N ASP A 588 31.91 25.91 1.13
CA ASP A 588 33.29 25.71 1.60
C ASP A 588 34.24 25.69 0.38
N ASN A 589 34.39 26.84 -0.29
CA ASN A 589 35.54 27.07 -1.14
C ASN A 589 36.73 27.24 -0.22
N LEU A 590 37.62 26.24 -0.29
CA LEU A 590 38.84 25.99 0.48
C LEU A 590 39.90 27.12 0.48
N LEU A 591 39.56 28.37 0.17
CA LEU A 591 40.51 29.48 0.11
C LEU A 591 39.92 30.76 0.73
N ARG A 592 40.54 31.14 1.86
CA ARG A 592 40.41 32.38 2.67
C ARG A 592 39.54 32.30 3.91
N LYS A 593 40.14 31.77 4.97
CA LYS A 593 39.64 31.78 6.36
C LYS A 593 39.60 33.17 7.05
N ASN A 594 40.00 34.26 6.40
CA ASN A 594 40.25 35.54 7.09
C ASN A 594 39.53 36.79 6.54
N GLU A 595 38.54 36.67 5.65
CA GLU A 595 37.76 37.84 5.22
C GLU A 595 36.26 37.58 5.39
N SER A 596 35.68 38.14 6.46
CA SER A 596 34.23 38.23 6.68
C SER A 596 33.59 39.25 5.73
N LEU A 597 33.75 39.05 4.41
CA LEU A 597 33.02 39.82 3.42
C LEU A 597 31.59 39.29 3.33
N ALA A 598 30.64 40.14 3.74
CA ALA A 598 29.22 39.96 3.51
C ALA A 598 28.94 40.09 2.00
N ILE A 599 29.18 39.02 1.26
CA ILE A 599 28.78 38.90 -0.14
C ILE A 599 27.31 38.46 -0.13
N ASP A 600 26.44 39.30 -0.69
CA ASP A 600 25.03 38.99 -0.92
C ASP A 600 24.91 37.75 -1.83
N LEU A 601 24.12 36.76 -1.39
CA LEU A 601 23.84 35.57 -2.18
C LEU A 601 22.88 35.87 -3.32
N ASN A 602 23.27 35.49 -4.54
CA ASN A 602 22.38 35.56 -5.70
C ASN A 602 21.17 34.60 -5.53
N MET A 603 20.03 34.91 -6.16
CA MET A 603 18.82 34.09 -6.06
C MET A 603 19.06 32.62 -6.45
N LEU A 604 19.91 32.37 -7.45
CA LEU A 604 20.24 31.01 -7.90
C LEU A 604 21.08 30.25 -6.86
N GLN A 605 21.99 30.94 -6.16
CA GLN A 605 22.75 30.37 -5.03
C GLN A 605 21.83 30.07 -3.85
N ARG A 606 20.85 30.94 -3.58
CA ARG A 606 19.83 30.73 -2.54
C ARG A 606 18.94 29.52 -2.85
N ILE A 607 18.49 29.37 -4.10
CA ILE A 607 17.72 28.19 -4.55
C ILE A 607 18.58 26.92 -4.45
N SER A 608 19.83 26.95 -4.90
CA SER A 608 20.76 25.81 -4.80
C SER A 608 20.96 25.39 -3.34
N CYS A 609 21.25 26.34 -2.45
CA CYS A 609 21.37 26.08 -1.01
C CYS A 609 20.08 25.53 -0.41
N PHE A 610 18.93 26.09 -0.78
CA PHE A 610 17.63 25.60 -0.34
C PHE A 610 17.39 24.14 -0.75
N LEU A 611 17.76 23.77 -1.98
CA LEU A 611 17.67 22.39 -2.46
C LEU A 611 18.64 21.46 -1.71
N LYS A 612 19.87 21.91 -1.42
CA LYS A 612 20.85 21.14 -0.62
C LYS A 612 20.34 20.84 0.81
N ARG A 613 19.42 21.64 1.37
CA ARG A 613 18.83 21.39 2.70
C ARG A 613 17.86 20.19 2.74
N PHE A 614 17.43 19.65 1.59
CA PHE A 614 16.63 18.43 1.53
C PHE A 614 17.52 17.17 1.54
N CYS A 615 18.31 17.01 2.60
CA CYS A 615 19.12 15.82 2.84
C CYS A 615 18.88 15.23 4.23
N LEU A 616 19.25 13.96 4.41
CA LEU A 616 19.35 13.30 5.71
C LEU A 616 20.82 13.27 6.10
N ARG A 617 21.18 13.86 7.24
CA ARG A 617 22.55 13.88 7.75
C ARG A 617 22.69 12.98 8.97
N ILE A 618 23.80 12.27 9.03
CA ILE A 618 24.15 11.36 10.12
C ILE A 618 25.33 11.97 10.88
N TYR A 619 25.09 12.24 12.16
CA TYR A 619 26.11 12.70 13.09
C TYR A 619 26.54 11.55 13.98
N ARG A 620 27.84 11.35 14.14
CA ARG A 620 28.41 10.47 15.14
C ARG A 620 28.68 11.25 16.41
N VAL A 621 28.15 10.77 17.52
CA VAL A 621 28.42 11.33 18.85
C VAL A 621 29.69 10.68 19.38
N LYS A 622 30.70 11.49 19.70
CA LYS A 622 31.95 11.00 20.28
C LYS A 622 32.20 11.71 21.61
N ALA A 623 32.31 10.95 22.69
CA ALA A 623 32.75 11.49 23.96
C ALA A 623 34.17 12.06 23.82
N LEU A 624 34.38 13.24 24.42
CA LEU A 624 35.69 13.84 24.52
C LEU A 624 36.39 13.23 25.73
N GLU A 625 37.51 12.56 25.51
CA GLU A 625 38.38 12.14 26.59
C GLU A 625 38.92 13.40 27.27
N TYR A 626 38.43 13.71 28.48
CA TYR A 626 39.13 14.65 29.36
C TYR A 626 40.43 13.96 29.77
N LYS A 627 41.53 14.37 29.12
CA LYS A 627 42.88 14.05 29.56
C LYS A 627 43.19 14.71 30.90
#